data_AF-A0A2A4Z2W5-F1
#
_entry.id   AF-A0A2A4Z2W5-F1
#
_cell.length_a   1.000
_cell.length_b   1.000
_cell.length_c   1.000
_cell.angle_alpha   90.00
_cell.angle_beta   90.00
_cell.angle_gamma   90.00
#
_symmetry.space_group_name_H-M   'P 1'
#
loop_
_entity.id
_entity.type
_entity.pdbx_description
1 polymer ?
#
loop_
_entity_poly.entity_id
_entity_poly.type
_entity_poly.pdbx_seq_one_letter_code
_entity_poly.pdbx_strand_id
1 'polypeptide(L)' 'MFLEEANTTSVTIRNCLGQLLLSDKHESTNQLELDLSNYSYGVYSLQLKVDRQVVTKKIIKR' A
#
# COMPACT_ATOMS: atom_id res chain seq x y z
N MET A 1 -21.20 1.56 -24.45
CA MET A 1 -19.93 0.90 -24.11
C MET A 1 -19.51 1.49 -22.77
N PHE A 2 -19.81 0.80 -21.67
CA PHE A 2 -19.38 1.23 -20.35
C PHE A 2 -17.96 0.71 -20.17
N LEU A 3 -16.98 1.61 -20.08
CA LEU A 3 -15.67 1.28 -19.55
C LEU A 3 -15.93 0.92 -18.09
N GLU A 4 -15.87 -0.37 -17.75
CA GLU A 4 -15.73 -0.75 -16.35
C GLU A 4 -14.43 -0.09 -15.89
N GLU A 5 -14.53 0.99 -15.11
CA GLU A 5 -13.42 1.48 -14.32
C GLU A 5 -13.05 0.30 -13.41
N ALA A 6 -12.04 -0.47 -13.80
CA ALA A 6 -11.46 -1.47 -12.93
C ALA A 6 -11.07 -0.71 -11.66
N ASN A 7 -11.78 -0.96 -10.56
CA ASN A 7 -11.47 -0.34 -9.29
C ASN A 7 -9.99 -0.62 -9.02
N THR A 8 -9.16 0.41 -8.99
CA THR A 8 -7.72 0.25 -8.82
C THR A 8 -7.37 0.57 -7.39
N THR A 9 -6.63 -0.34 -6.77
CA THR A 9 -6.08 -0.14 -5.44
C THR A 9 -4.63 0.26 -5.58
N SER A 10 -4.25 1.38 -4.98
CA SER A 10 -2.85 1.81 -4.91
C SER A 10 -2.31 1.65 -3.50
N VAL A 11 -1.08 1.17 -3.42
CA VAL A 11 -0.40 0.81 -2.19
C VAL A 11 0.89 1.59 -2.12
N THR A 12 1.17 2.17 -0.97
CA THR A 12 2.39 2.92 -0.73
C THR A 12 2.94 2.56 0.63
N ILE A 13 4.22 2.23 0.71
CA ILE A 13 4.93 2.01 1.98
C ILE A 13 6.04 3.04 2.12
N ARG A 14 6.05 3.71 3.27
CA ARG A 14 7.12 4.62 3.67
C ARG A 14 7.72 4.18 5.00
N ASN A 15 9.02 4.39 5.20
CA ASN A 15 9.62 4.24 6.53
C ASN A 15 9.33 5.47 7.41
N CYS A 16 9.78 5.43 8.67
CA CYS A 16 9.60 6.54 9.63
C CYS A 16 10.27 7.86 9.21
N LEU A 17 11.24 7.82 8.28
CA LEU A 17 11.88 9.01 7.72
C LEU A 17 11.05 9.63 6.57
N GLY A 18 9.93 9.01 6.20
CA GLY A 18 9.08 9.43 5.08
C GLY A 18 9.59 8.96 3.71
N GLN A 19 10.69 8.21 3.66
CA GLN A 19 11.25 7.66 2.43
C GLN A 19 10.29 6.62 1.85
N LEU A 20 10.01 6.76 0.55
CA LEU A 20 9.21 5.80 -0.20
C LEU A 20 10.00 4.52 -0.45
N LEU A 21 9.44 3.38 -0.04
CA LEU A 21 10.05 2.06 -0.21
C LEU A 21 9.32 1.19 -1.23
N LEU A 22 8.00 1.36 -1.32
CA LEU A 22 7.13 0.66 -2.26
C LEU A 22 6.03 1.61 -2.73
N SER A 23 5.75 1.60 -4.03
CA SER A 23 4.57 2.25 -4.60
C SER A 23 4.07 1.39 -5.74
N ASP A 24 2.91 0.76 -5.56
CA ASP A 24 2.34 -0.15 -6.54
C ASP A 24 0.85 0.10 -6.77
N LYS A 25 0.38 -0.40 -7.92
CA LYS A 25 -1.03 -0.38 -8.29
C LYS A 25 -1.48 -1.80 -8.60
N HIS A 26 -2.62 -2.17 -8.05
CA HIS A 26 -3.27 -3.45 -8.25
C HIS A 26 -4.70 -3.24 -8.72
N GLU A 27 -5.21 -4.21 -9.47
CA GLU A 27 -6.66 -4.33 -9.65
C GLU A 27 -7.32 -4.59 -8.29
N SER A 28 -8.59 -4.21 -8.14
CA SER A 28 -9.32 -4.37 -6.89
C SER A 28 -9.33 -5.83 -6.48
N THR A 29 -8.73 -6.10 -5.33
CA THR A 29 -8.66 -7.43 -4.72
C THR A 29 -9.12 -7.35 -3.28
N ASN A 30 -9.70 -8.43 -2.79
CA ASN A 30 -10.08 -8.57 -1.38
C ASN A 30 -8.86 -8.78 -0.47
N GLN A 31 -7.74 -9.24 -1.05
CA GLN A 31 -6.51 -9.54 -0.32
C GLN A 31 -5.29 -9.15 -1.14
N LEU A 32 -4.35 -8.47 -0.50
CA LEU A 32 -3.05 -8.15 -1.02
C LEU A 32 -1.98 -8.59 -0.02
N GLU A 33 -0.98 -9.32 -0.51
CA GLU A 33 0.17 -9.74 0.28
C GLU A 33 1.37 -8.84 -0.05
N LEU A 34 2.05 -8.36 0.99
CA LEU A 34 3.20 -7.47 0.87
C LEU A 34 4.36 -8.08 1.64
N ASP A 35 5.42 -8.46 0.92
CA ASP A 35 6.64 -8.97 1.55
C ASP A 35 7.52 -7.82 2.04
N LEU A 36 7.76 -7.79 3.35
CA LEU A 36 8.63 -6.80 4.01
C LEU A 36 9.95 -7.41 4.50
N SER A 37 10.24 -8.66 4.12
CA SER A 37 11.42 -9.42 4.56
C SER A 37 12.72 -8.64 4.32
N ASN A 38 12.85 -8.04 3.13
CA ASN A 38 14.02 -7.29 2.67
C ASN A 38 14.18 -5.89 3.27
N TYR A 39 13.19 -5.39 4.02
CA TYR A 39 13.29 -4.09 4.69
C TYR A 39 13.84 -4.22 6.11
N SER A 40 14.55 -3.21 6.61
CA SER A 40 15.12 -3.22 7.96
C SER A 40 14.05 -3.33 9.06
N TYR A 41 14.43 -3.66 10.29
CA TYR A 41 13.51 -3.52 11.43
C TYR A 41 13.15 -2.05 11.66
N GLY A 42 11.92 -1.78 12.07
CA GLY A 42 11.46 -0.40 12.28
C GLY A 42 9.97 -0.18 12.09
N VAL A 43 9.61 1.10 11.96
CA VAL A 43 8.23 1.56 11.80
C VAL A 43 7.99 1.99 10.35
N TYR A 44 6.88 1.52 9.81
CA TYR A 44 6.43 1.81 8.45
C TYR A 44 5.01 2.38 8.46
N SER A 45 4.72 3.22 7.46
CA SER A 45 3.39 3.68 7.14
C SER A 45 2.94 3.03 5.84
N LEU A 46 1.93 2.17 5.93
CA LEU A 46 1.20 1.64 4.78
C LEU A 46 0.04 2.58 4.47
N GLN A 47 0.00 3.08 3.25
CA GLN A 47 -1.13 3.84 2.72
C GLN A 47 -1.78 3.03 1.61
N LEU A 48 -3.08 2.78 1.77
CA LEU A 48 -3.93 2.12 0.79
C LEU A 48 -4.92 3.14 0.26
N LYS A 49 -4.96 3.32 -1.05
CA LYS A 49 -5.97 4.15 -1.70
C LYS A 49 -6.83 3.26 -2.59
N VAL A 50 -8.10 3.18 -2.24
CA VAL A 50 -9.14 2.43 -2.96
C VAL A 50 -10.17 3.47 -3.40
N ASP A 51 -10.39 3.58 -4.71
CA ASP A 51 -11.24 4.60 -5.32
C ASP A 51 -10.90 6.03 -4.83
N ARG A 52 -11.80 6.64 -4.05
CA ARG A 52 -11.64 7.99 -3.47
C ARG A 52 -11.27 7.99 -1.99
N GLN A 53 -11.06 6.82 -1.40
CA GLN A 53 -10.74 6.67 0.01
C GLN A 53 -9.26 6.38 0.21
N VAL A 54 -8.69 6.97 1.27
CA VAL A 54 -7.31 6.71 1.68
C VAL A 54 -7.34 6.18 3.11
N VAL A 55 -6.83 4.96 3.27
CA VAL A 55 -6.63 4.31 4.56
C VAL A 55 -5.13 4.30 4.85
N THR A 56 -4.75 4.62 6.08
CA THR A 56 -3.33 4.59 6.50
C THR A 56 -3.19 3.72 7.74
N LYS A 57 -2.18 2.85 7.75
CA LYS A 57 -1.90 1.94 8.86
C LYS A 57 -0.42 1.96 9.21
N LYS A 58 -0.13 2.01 10.51
CA LYS A 58 1.23 1.83 11.03
C LYS A 58 1.56 0.35 11.11
N ILE A 59 2.75 -0.03 10.65
CA ILE A 59 3.33 -1.36 10.76
C ILE A 59 4.61 -1.25 11.59
N ILE A 60 4.82 -2.19 12.51
CA ILE A 60 6.05 -2.28 13.31
C ILE A 60 6.68 -3.63 13.00
N LYS A 61 7.82 -3.62 12.30
CA LYS A 61 8.64 -4.82 12.04
C LYS A 61 9.66 -4.95 13.17
N ARG A 62 9.65 -6.08 13.87
CA ARG A 62 10.53 -6.40 15.00
C ARG A 62 11.27 -7.71 14.75
#